data_AF-A0A7C5Z0N5-F1
#
_entry.id   AF-A0A7C5Z0N5-F1
#
_cell.length_a   1.000
_cell.length_b   1.000
_cell.length_c   1.000
_cell.angle_alpha   90.00
_cell.angle_beta   90.00
_cell.angle_gamma   90.00
#
_symmetry.space_group_name_H-M   'P 1'
#
loop_
_entity.id
_entity.type
_entity.pdbx_description
1 polymer ?
#
loop_
_entity_poly.entity_id
_entity_poly.type
_entity_poly.pdbx_seq_one_letter_code
_entity_poly.pdbx_strand_id
1 'polypeptide(L)'
;MVKDLKIYRNSDVLKIVGFIPPGHRHMRLVIVLEDQVIVLQEATVAAIARAYIDIVSHPTRKAVEYTQVKLDKDARKSGYAEYQLIEDDKSEDQIIYEWCRDLNYCK
;
A
#
# COMPACT_ATOMS: atom_id res chain seq x y z
N MET A 1 7.24 -9.94 -13.52
CA MET A 1 6.39 -9.23 -14.49
C MET A 1 4.98 -9.18 -13.95
N VAL A 2 4.59 -8.01 -13.45
CA VAL A 2 3.23 -7.74 -12.99
C VAL A 2 2.27 -7.98 -14.15
N LYS A 3 1.35 -8.93 -13.98
CA LYS A 3 0.27 -9.17 -14.93
C LYS A 3 -0.71 -8.01 -14.81
N ASP A 4 -1.07 -7.39 -15.94
CA ASP A 4 -2.03 -6.29 -16.02
C ASP A 4 -1.60 -4.98 -15.29
N LEU A 5 -0.34 -4.54 -15.50
CA LEU A 5 0.15 -3.26 -14.99
C LEU A 5 -0.67 -2.08 -15.55
N LYS A 6 -1.22 -1.27 -14.65
CA LYS A 6 -1.92 -0.03 -14.98
C LYS A 6 -1.37 1.13 -14.18
N ILE A 7 -0.95 2.18 -14.87
CA ILE A 7 -0.36 3.38 -14.27
C ILE A 7 -1.39 4.51 -14.40
N TYR A 8 -1.75 5.11 -13.27
CA TYR A 8 -2.62 6.30 -13.22
C TYR A 8 -1.77 7.53 -12.99
N ARG A 9 -1.93 8.54 -13.86
CA ARG A 9 -1.40 9.89 -13.64
C ARG A 9 -2.32 10.60 -12.66
N ASN A 10 -1.83 11.68 -12.05
CA ASN A 10 -2.66 12.51 -11.17
C ASN A 10 -3.90 13.08 -11.89
N SER A 11 -3.83 13.32 -13.21
CA SER A 11 -4.98 13.74 -14.03
C SER A 11 -6.09 12.70 -14.10
N ASP A 12 -5.74 11.42 -13.95
CA ASP A 12 -6.65 10.30 -14.11
C ASP A 12 -7.38 9.98 -12.78
N VAL A 13 -7.01 10.66 -11.69
CA VAL A 13 -7.63 10.54 -10.35
C VAL A 13 -8.68 11.63 -10.18
N LEU A 14 -9.95 11.22 -10.20
CA LEU A 14 -11.08 12.15 -10.12
C LEU A 14 -11.41 12.55 -8.67
N LYS A 15 -11.27 11.62 -7.73
CA LYS A 15 -11.64 11.86 -6.32
C LYS A 15 -10.99 10.86 -5.37
N ILE A 16 -10.65 11.30 -4.15
CA ILE A 16 -10.28 10.44 -3.03
C ILE A 16 -11.21 10.74 -1.85
N VAL A 17 -11.75 9.70 -1.20
CA VAL A 17 -12.67 9.84 -0.06
C VAL A 17 -12.26 8.89 1.05
N GLY A 18 -11.93 9.42 2.23
CA GLY A 18 -11.76 8.66 3.46
C GLY A 18 -13.00 8.80 4.35
N PHE A 19 -13.56 7.70 4.83
CA PHE A 19 -14.70 7.74 5.74
C PHE A 19 -14.79 6.48 6.61
N ILE A 20 -15.49 6.57 7.74
CA ILE A 20 -15.87 5.42 8.55
C ILE A 20 -17.36 5.17 8.31
N PRO A 21 -17.76 4.03 7.70
CA PRO A 21 -19.17 3.73 7.49
C PRO A 21 -19.93 3.65 8.84
N PRO A 22 -21.24 3.97 8.87
CA PRO A 22 -22.05 3.79 10.08
C PRO A 22 -21.93 2.36 10.64
N GLY A 23 -21.77 2.25 11.96
CA GLY A 23 -21.62 0.96 12.64
C GLY A 23 -20.26 0.26 12.46
N HIS A 24 -19.32 0.87 11.72
CA HIS A 24 -17.97 0.31 11.54
C HIS A 24 -16.97 1.01 12.44
N ARG A 25 -15.92 0.28 12.84
CA ARG A 25 -14.81 0.83 13.61
C ARG A 25 -13.70 1.42 12.74
N HIS A 26 -13.53 0.88 11.54
CA HIS A 26 -12.36 1.14 10.69
C HIS A 26 -12.76 1.89 9.42
N MET A 27 -11.84 2.74 8.96
CA MET A 27 -12.07 3.54 7.76
C MET A 27 -12.10 2.70 6.47
N ARG A 28 -12.67 3.30 5.43
CA ARG A 28 -12.51 2.93 4.03
C ARG A 28 -11.90 4.12 3.29
N LEU A 29 -10.99 3.83 2.36
CA LEU A 29 -10.47 4.81 1.42
C LEU A 29 -10.98 4.46 0.03
N VAL A 30 -11.72 5.37 -0.59
CA VAL A 30 -12.24 5.25 -1.95
C VAL A 30 -11.39 6.09 -2.87
N ILE A 31 -10.92 5.51 -3.96
CA ILE A 31 -10.18 6.19 -5.03
C ILE A 31 -11.03 6.05 -6.29
N VAL A 32 -11.55 7.17 -6.79
CA VAL A 32 -12.31 7.25 -8.03
C VAL A 32 -11.36 7.66 -9.13
N LEU A 33 -11.18 6.78 -10.10
CA LEU A 33 -10.34 6.95 -11.28
C LEU A 33 -11.26 7.12 -12.50
N GLU A 34 -10.70 7.56 -13.63
CA GLU A 34 -11.48 7.78 -14.86
C GLU A 34 -12.26 6.54 -15.35
N ASP A 35 -11.77 5.33 -15.05
CA ASP A 35 -12.35 4.08 -15.56
C ASP A 35 -12.72 3.05 -14.49
N GLN A 36 -12.44 3.30 -13.21
CA GLN A 36 -12.85 2.42 -12.12
C GLN A 36 -12.88 3.11 -10.75
N VAL A 37 -13.48 2.43 -9.77
CA VAL A 37 -13.46 2.83 -8.36
C VAL A 37 -12.78 1.75 -7.54
N ILE A 38 -11.76 2.14 -6.76
CA ILE A 38 -11.04 1.25 -5.84
C ILE A 38 -11.46 1.58 -4.41
N VAL A 39 -11.74 0.56 -3.59
CA VAL A 39 -12.03 0.71 -2.16
C VAL A 39 -11.02 -0.08 -1.35
N LEU A 40 -10.26 0.60 -0.50
CA LEU A 40 -9.25 0.00 0.37
C LEU A 40 -9.72 -0.04 1.83
N GLN A 41 -9.31 -1.10 2.53
CA GLN A 41 -9.52 -1.23 3.97
C GLN A 41 -8.40 -0.53 4.75
N GLU A 42 -8.69 -0.14 6.00
CA GLU A 42 -7.76 0.59 6.87
C GLU A 42 -6.36 -0.02 6.97
N ALA A 43 -6.23 -1.35 7.08
CA ALA A 43 -4.92 -2.02 7.18
C ALA A 43 -4.05 -1.77 5.92
N THR A 44 -4.67 -1.80 4.73
CA THR A 44 -3.99 -1.51 3.46
C THR A 44 -3.61 -0.03 3.38
N VAL A 45 -4.52 0.87 3.77
CA VAL A 45 -4.25 2.32 3.79
C VAL A 45 -3.11 2.66 4.75
N ALA A 46 -3.08 2.03 5.92
CA ALA A 46 -2.02 2.21 6.89
C ALA A 46 -0.66 1.75 6.34
N ALA A 47 -0.62 0.68 5.54
CA ALA A 47 0.61 0.21 4.91
C ALA A 47 1.10 1.18 3.82
N ILE A 48 0.20 1.71 2.99
CA ILE A 48 0.53 2.76 2.02
C ILE A 48 1.12 3.99 2.73
N ALA A 49 0.48 4.43 3.82
CA ALA A 49 0.96 5.56 4.60
C ALA A 49 2.34 5.29 5.20
N ARG A 50 2.58 4.11 5.78
CA ARG A 50 3.90 3.73 6.29
C ARG A 50 4.96 3.71 5.20
N ALA A 51 4.69 3.06 4.06
CA ALA A 51 5.62 3.01 2.94
C ALA A 51 6.01 4.42 2.46
N TYR A 52 5.03 5.32 2.30
CA TYR A 52 5.31 6.71 1.92
C TYR A 52 6.14 7.44 2.98
N ILE A 53 5.71 7.39 4.24
CA ILE A 53 6.37 8.10 5.36
C ILE A 53 7.80 7.59 5.55
N ASP A 54 8.01 6.28 5.53
CA ASP A 54 9.34 5.66 5.74
C ASP A 54 10.36 6.18 4.73
N ILE A 55 9.97 6.35 3.47
CA ILE A 55 10.88 6.86 2.44
C ILE A 55 11.09 8.36 2.56
N VAL A 56 10.01 9.14 2.67
CA VAL A 56 10.13 10.61 2.61
C VAL A 56 10.65 11.24 3.89
N SER A 57 10.54 10.54 5.03
CA SER A 57 10.98 11.06 6.34
C SER A 57 12.31 10.50 6.83
N HIS A 58 12.80 9.39 6.25
CA HIS A 58 14.10 8.82 6.63
C HIS A 58 15.22 9.38 5.73
N PRO A 59 16.32 9.91 6.28
CA PRO A 59 17.32 10.67 5.52
C PRO A 59 18.09 9.84 4.47
N THR A 60 18.08 8.51 4.60
CA THR A 60 18.86 7.61 3.73
C THR A 60 18.07 6.44 3.15
N ARG A 61 16.80 6.24 3.53
CA ARG A 61 16.02 5.08 3.08
C ARG A 61 15.49 5.37 1.69
N LYS A 62 15.62 4.40 0.78
CA LYS A 62 15.28 4.49 -0.64
C LYS A 62 14.18 3.52 -1.05
N ALA A 63 14.03 2.40 -0.34
CA ALA A 63 12.94 1.46 -0.56
C ALA A 63 12.50 0.77 0.73
N VAL A 64 11.24 0.33 0.73
CA VAL A 64 10.62 -0.52 1.75
C VAL A 64 9.52 -1.32 1.07
N GLU A 65 9.37 -2.59 1.45
CA GLU A 65 8.32 -3.45 0.93
C GLU A 65 7.46 -3.95 2.09
N TYR A 66 6.15 -3.92 1.92
CA TYR A 66 5.20 -4.45 2.90
C TYR A 66 4.40 -5.58 2.25
N THR A 67 4.56 -6.81 2.74
CA THR A 67 3.95 -8.03 2.18
C THR A 67 2.80 -8.55 3.03
N GLN A 68 1.87 -9.27 2.40
CA GLN A 68 0.71 -9.80 3.09
C GLN A 68 1.12 -10.91 4.06
N VAL A 69 0.77 -10.72 5.33
CA VAL A 69 0.96 -11.72 6.38
C VAL A 69 -0.37 -11.96 7.07
N LYS A 70 -0.69 -13.24 7.28
CA LYS A 70 -1.79 -13.68 8.13
C LYS A 70 -1.28 -13.77 9.56
N LEU A 71 -1.82 -12.95 10.46
CA LEU A 71 -1.43 -12.90 11.86
C LEU A 71 -2.47 -13.58 12.75
N ASP A 72 -2.00 -14.49 13.60
CA ASP A 72 -2.81 -15.12 14.62
C ASP A 72 -3.37 -14.09 15.60
N LYS A 73 -4.50 -14.42 16.24
CA LYS A 73 -5.21 -13.53 17.16
C LYS A 73 -4.32 -13.02 18.29
N ASP A 74 -3.43 -13.86 18.81
CA ASP A 74 -2.55 -13.52 19.93
C ASP A 74 -1.30 -12.74 19.49
N ALA A 75 -0.95 -12.79 18.20
CA ALA A 75 0.16 -12.05 17.61
C ALA A 75 -0.21 -10.62 17.18
N ARG A 76 -1.51 -10.29 17.14
CA ARG A 76 -2.01 -8.97 16.74
C ARG A 76 -2.71 -8.24 17.88
N LYS A 77 -2.59 -6.91 17.90
CA LYS A 77 -3.32 -6.06 18.86
C LYS A 77 -4.83 -6.16 18.66
N SER A 78 -5.59 -5.99 19.74
CA SER A 78 -7.06 -6.01 19.67
C SER A 78 -7.60 -4.97 18.67
N GLY A 79 -8.45 -5.42 17.76
CA GLY A 79 -9.04 -4.60 16.71
C GLY A 79 -8.24 -4.50 15.40
N TYR A 80 -7.05 -5.08 15.31
CA TYR A 80 -6.32 -5.13 14.05
C TYR A 80 -6.88 -6.24 13.16
N ALA A 81 -6.83 -6.08 11.83
CA ALA A 81 -7.25 -7.12 10.89
C ALA A 81 -6.32 -8.34 10.93
N GLU A 82 -6.84 -9.53 10.59
CA GLU A 82 -6.09 -10.79 10.52
C GLU A 82 -5.01 -10.75 9.45
N TYR A 83 -5.36 -10.21 8.27
CA TYR A 83 -4.41 -9.96 7.20
C TYR A 83 -3.87 -8.54 7.34
N GLN A 84 -2.56 -8.42 7.48
CA GLN A 84 -1.82 -7.15 7.51
C GLN A 84 -0.79 -7.13 6.39
N LEU A 85 -0.30 -5.93 6.07
CA LEU A 85 0.90 -5.76 5.25
C LEU A 85 2.05 -5.37 6.19
N ILE A 86 3.01 -6.27 6.38
CA ILE A 86 4.15 -6.14 7.31
C ILE A 86 5.44 -5.96 6.51
N GLU A 87 6.37 -5.17 7.04
CA GLU A 87 7.67 -4.90 6.39
C GLU A 87 8.40 -6.23 6.14
N ASP A 88 8.84 -6.42 4.90
CA ASP A 88 9.59 -7.59 4.44
C ASP A 88 11.09 -7.44 4.75
N ASP A 89 11.84 -8.55 4.68
CA ASP A 89 13.27 -8.58 4.96
C ASP A 89 14.17 -8.34 3.74
N LYS A 90 13.59 -8.11 2.56
CA LYS A 90 14.33 -7.77 1.34
C LYS A 90 15.17 -6.51 1.50
N SER A 91 16.36 -6.52 0.90
CA SER A 91 17.19 -5.32 0.85
C SER A 91 16.60 -4.25 -0.07
N GLU A 92 16.92 -2.99 0.22
CA GLU A 92 16.46 -1.86 -0.59
C GLU A 92 16.86 -2.00 -2.07
N ASP A 93 18.08 -2.47 -2.35
CA ASP A 93 18.58 -2.69 -3.71
C ASP A 93 17.80 -3.78 -4.45
N GLN A 94 17.40 -4.85 -3.75
CA GLN A 94 16.57 -5.91 -4.34
C GLN A 94 15.20 -5.37 -4.73
N ILE A 95 14.55 -4.63 -3.83
CA ILE A 95 13.24 -4.03 -4.07
C ILE A 95 13.32 -3.07 -5.27
N ILE A 96 14.32 -2.19 -5.30
CA ILE A 96 14.50 -1.22 -6.39
C ILE A 96 14.73 -1.94 -7.71
N TYR A 97 15.62 -2.93 -7.76
CA TYR A 97 15.91 -3.66 -9.00
C TYR A 97 14.67 -4.40 -9.52
N GLU A 98 13.93 -5.07 -8.63
CA GLU A 98 12.70 -5.79 -8.99
C GLU A 98 11.66 -4.87 -9.62
N TRP A 99 11.34 -3.75 -8.96
CA TRP A 99 10.30 -2.83 -9.42
C TRP A 99 10.75 -1.97 -10.60
N CYS A 100 12.01 -1.56 -10.68
CA CYS A 100 12.50 -0.86 -11.85
C CYS A 100 12.52 -1.75 -13.10
N ARG A 101 12.80 -3.05 -12.95
CA ARG A 101 12.66 -4.02 -14.04
C ARG A 101 11.19 -4.17 -14.45
N ASP A 102 10.30 -4.38 -13.47
CA ASP A 102 8.90 -4.67 -13.73
C ASP A 102 8.10 -3.45 -14.22
N LEU A 103 8.49 -2.24 -13.85
CA LEU A 103 7.94 -0.96 -14.34
C LEU A 103 8.66 -0.42 -15.58
N ASN A 104 9.70 -1.11 -16.07
CA ASN A 104 10.54 -0.67 -17.19
C ASN A 104 11.20 0.71 -16.97
N TYR A 105 11.65 0.97 -15.74
CA TYR A 105 12.41 2.16 -15.35
C TYR A 105 13.92 1.96 -15.42
N CYS A 106 14.41 0.72 -15.28
CA CYS A 106 15.81 0.40 -15.60
C CYS A 106 15.93 0.12 -17.10
N LYS A 107 16.75 0.92 -17.79
CA LYS A 107 17.21 0.65 -19.16
C LYS A 107 18.51 -0.13 -19.15
#